data_AF-Q8SQD8-F1
#
_entry.id   AF-Q8SQD8-F1
#
_cell.length_a   1.000
_cell.length_b   1.000
_cell.length_c   1.000
_cell.angle_alpha   90.00
_cell.angle_beta   90.00
_cell.angle_gamma   90.00
#
_symmetry.space_group_name_H-M   'P 1'
#
loop_
_entity.id
_entity.type
_entity.pdbx_description
1 polymer ?
#
loop_
_entity_poly.entity_id
_entity_poly.type
_entity_poly.pdbx_seq_one_letter_code
_entity_poly.pdbx_strand_id
1 'polypeptide(L)'
;RCAVAGAHVPSIVWYKDERLLQEESGIDLADSNQRLSIQRVREEDAGRYLCSVCNAKGCVNSSASVAVGGAEDRGSMEIVILVGTGVIAVFFWVLLLLIFCNMRRPAHADIKTGYLSIIMDPGEVPLEEQCEYLSYDASQ
;
A
#
# COMPACT_ATOMS: atom_id res chain seq x y z
N ARG A 1 10.31 -24.99 30.65
CA ARG A 1 11.02 -25.86 31.62
C ARG A 1 10.00 -26.57 32.48
N CYS A 2 10.24 -27.82 32.84
CA CYS A 2 9.41 -28.65 33.71
C CYS A 2 10.30 -29.16 34.86
N ALA A 3 10.36 -28.39 35.95
CA ALA A 3 11.21 -28.73 37.09
C ALA A 3 10.55 -29.82 37.93
N VAL A 4 11.30 -30.87 38.26
CA VAL A 4 10.79 -31.99 39.06
C VAL A 4 11.50 -32.01 40.42
N ALA A 5 10.72 -32.08 41.50
CA ALA A 5 11.21 -32.24 42.86
C ALA A 5 10.98 -33.68 43.33
N GLY A 6 12.00 -34.32 43.91
CA GLY A 6 11.91 -35.66 44.48
C GLY A 6 13.04 -36.59 44.04
N ALA A 7 13.23 -37.68 44.80
CA ALA A 7 14.36 -38.60 44.62
C ALA A 7 14.05 -39.81 43.70
N HIS A 8 12.78 -40.05 43.36
CA HIS A 8 12.41 -41.17 42.49
C HIS A 8 12.55 -40.79 41.02
N VAL A 9 13.25 -41.62 40.23
CA VAL A 9 13.50 -41.41 38.79
C VAL A 9 12.16 -41.26 38.05
N PRO A 10 11.77 -40.02 37.67
CA PRO A 10 10.51 -39.80 36.99
C PRO A 10 10.74 -39.87 35.48
N SER A 11 9.80 -40.47 34.75
CA SER A 11 9.77 -40.36 33.28
C SER A 11 9.12 -39.04 32.90
N ILE A 12 9.85 -38.20 32.15
CA ILE A 12 9.36 -36.89 31.68
C ILE A 12 9.11 -36.95 30.18
N VAL A 13 7.90 -36.60 29.78
CA VAL A 13 7.43 -36.61 28.39
C VAL A 13 6.81 -35.27 28.04
N TRP A 14 7.15 -34.73 26.86
CA TRP A 14 6.58 -33.49 26.37
C TRP A 14 5.54 -33.74 25.28
N TYR A 15 4.53 -32.90 25.26
CA TYR A 15 3.49 -32.87 24.26
C TYR A 15 3.30 -31.45 23.74
N LYS A 16 2.98 -31.34 22.46
CA LYS A 16 2.50 -30.11 21.81
C LYS A 16 1.15 -30.40 21.19
N ASP A 17 0.13 -29.67 21.59
CA ASP A 17 -1.25 -29.82 21.10
C ASP A 17 -1.72 -31.29 21.15
N GLU A 18 -1.49 -31.93 22.31
CA GLU A 18 -1.82 -33.34 22.59
C GLU A 18 -1.00 -34.37 21.78
N ARG A 19 -0.01 -33.94 20.99
CA ARG A 19 0.89 -34.82 20.25
C ARG A 19 2.22 -34.94 20.96
N LEU A 20 2.76 -36.17 21.01
CA LEU A 20 4.09 -36.43 21.57
C LEU A 20 5.14 -35.60 20.82
N LEU A 21 5.91 -34.79 21.55
CA LEU A 21 7.07 -34.11 21.01
C LEU A 21 8.23 -35.09 20.91
N GLN A 22 8.87 -35.12 19.74
CA GLN A 22 10.08 -35.88 19.49
C GLN A 22 11.23 -34.89 19.28
N GLU A 23 12.46 -35.32 19.58
CA GLU A 23 13.63 -34.55 19.19
C GLU A 23 13.75 -34.57 17.66
N GLU A 24 13.81 -33.38 17.09
CA GLU A 24 13.96 -33.15 15.66
C GLU A 24 14.88 -31.94 15.44
N SER A 25 15.24 -31.67 14.19
CA SER A 25 16.12 -30.55 13.86
C SER A 25 15.57 -29.21 14.39
N GLY A 26 16.17 -28.71 15.48
CA GLY A 26 15.75 -27.47 16.14
C GLY A 26 14.95 -27.65 17.43
N ILE A 27 14.56 -28.88 17.79
CA ILE A 27 13.94 -29.22 19.07
C ILE A 27 14.93 -30.07 19.88
N ASP A 28 15.30 -29.58 21.07
CA ASP A 28 16.29 -30.20 21.95
C ASP A 28 15.69 -30.44 23.36
N LEU A 29 15.82 -31.67 23.87
CA LEU A 29 15.35 -32.08 25.20
C LEU A 29 16.54 -32.26 26.15
N ALA A 30 16.93 -31.18 26.80
CA ALA A 30 18.02 -31.17 27.77
C ALA A 30 17.56 -31.51 29.20
N ASP A 31 18.54 -31.72 30.09
CA ASP A 31 18.34 -31.93 31.54
C ASP A 31 17.41 -33.13 31.84
N SER A 32 17.63 -34.27 31.18
CA SER A 32 16.75 -35.46 31.27
C SER A 32 15.29 -35.13 30.93
N ASN A 33 15.10 -34.41 29.82
CA ASN A 33 13.82 -33.89 29.35
C ASN A 33 13.17 -32.86 30.29
N GLN A 34 13.84 -32.32 31.32
CA GLN A 34 13.27 -31.22 32.10
C GLN A 34 13.24 -29.90 31.32
N ARG A 35 14.05 -29.80 30.26
CA ARG A 35 14.19 -28.58 29.49
C ARG A 35 13.99 -28.83 28.00
N LEU A 36 12.82 -28.42 27.52
CA LEU A 36 12.55 -28.25 26.10
C LEU A 36 13.13 -26.92 25.59
N SER A 37 13.94 -27.00 24.54
CA SER A 37 14.52 -25.86 23.83
C SER A 37 14.12 -25.93 22.35
N ILE A 38 13.60 -24.84 21.80
CA ILE A 38 13.21 -24.73 20.39
C ILE A 38 14.04 -23.61 19.76
N GLN A 39 14.81 -23.97 18.73
CA GLN A 39 15.67 -23.06 17.98
C GLN A 39 14.96 -22.61 16.71
N ARG A 40 15.25 -21.37 16.28
CA ARG A 40 14.65 -20.78 15.07
C ARG A 40 13.11 -20.84 15.09
N VAL A 41 12.53 -20.34 16.18
CA VAL A 41 11.08 -20.35 16.44
C VAL A 41 10.30 -19.78 15.24
N ARG A 42 9.28 -20.51 14.79
CA ARG A 42 8.36 -20.12 13.71
C ARG A 42 6.92 -20.08 14.18
N GLU A 43 6.02 -19.53 13.36
CA GLU A 43 4.58 -19.49 13.69
C GLU A 43 4.02 -20.89 13.96
N GLU A 44 4.50 -21.92 13.26
CA GLU A 44 4.08 -23.29 13.53
C GLU A 44 4.44 -23.78 14.93
N ASP A 45 5.43 -23.19 15.62
CA ASP A 45 5.81 -23.54 17.00
C ASP A 45 4.87 -22.96 18.06
N ALA A 46 3.94 -22.08 17.68
CA ALA A 46 2.88 -21.68 18.58
C ALA A 46 1.98 -22.87 18.93
N GLY A 47 1.51 -22.93 20.17
CA GLY A 47 0.65 -24.03 20.61
C GLY A 47 0.66 -24.24 22.12
N ARG A 48 -0.06 -25.27 22.57
CA ARG A 48 -0.12 -25.67 23.97
C ARG A 48 0.89 -26.78 24.23
N TYR A 49 1.89 -26.47 25.05
CA TYR A 49 2.90 -27.41 25.49
C TYR A 49 2.51 -28.01 26.84
N LEU A 50 2.64 -29.33 26.97
CA LEU A 50 2.37 -30.06 28.20
C LEU A 50 3.58 -30.92 28.56
N CYS A 51 4.06 -30.83 29.79
CA CYS A 51 4.96 -31.84 30.34
C CYS A 51 4.18 -32.80 31.22
N SER A 52 4.38 -34.10 30.99
CA SER A 52 3.85 -35.19 31.81
C SER A 52 5.00 -35.86 32.53
N VAL A 53 4.89 -35.96 33.85
CA VAL A 53 5.91 -36.50 34.75
C VAL A 53 5.30 -37.68 35.49
N CYS A 54 5.81 -38.88 35.25
CA CYS A 54 5.27 -40.12 35.82
C CYS A 54 6.31 -40.89 36.64
N ASN A 55 5.85 -41.55 37.70
CA ASN A 55 6.59 -42.55 38.45
C ASN A 55 5.69 -43.75 38.78
N ALA A 56 6.18 -44.72 39.55
CA ALA A 56 5.42 -45.92 39.92
C ALA A 56 4.11 -45.65 40.69
N LYS A 57 3.95 -44.46 41.30
CA LYS A 57 2.75 -44.09 42.07
C LYS A 57 1.73 -43.31 41.25
N GLY A 58 2.12 -42.72 40.13
CA GLY A 58 1.22 -41.95 39.28
C GLY A 58 1.91 -40.91 38.42
N CYS A 59 1.09 -40.08 37.79
CA CYS A 59 1.51 -39.03 36.85
C CYS A 59 0.96 -37.68 37.27
N VAL A 60 1.76 -36.64 37.06
CA VAL A 60 1.37 -35.23 37.18
C VAL A 60 1.68 -34.51 35.88
N ASN A 61 0.83 -33.56 35.49
CA ASN A 61 0.99 -32.79 34.26
C ASN A 61 1.02 -31.29 34.55
N SER A 62 1.73 -30.55 33.70
CA SER A 62 1.74 -29.10 33.70
C SER A 62 1.74 -28.60 32.27
N SER A 63 0.92 -27.60 31.95
CA SER A 63 0.77 -27.07 30.60
C SER A 63 0.94 -25.57 30.54
N ALA A 64 1.49 -25.08 29.43
CA ALA A 64 1.66 -23.67 29.12
C ALA A 64 1.36 -23.43 27.63
N SER A 65 0.69 -22.31 27.34
CA SER A 65 0.46 -21.87 25.95
C SER A 65 1.58 -20.93 25.52
N VAL A 66 2.16 -21.21 24.36
CA VAL A 66 3.23 -20.42 23.74
C VAL A 66 2.66 -19.76 22.50
N ALA A 67 2.76 -18.43 22.43
CA ALA A 67 2.46 -17.66 21.24
C ALA A 67 3.77 -17.20 20.61
N VAL A 68 3.87 -17.28 19.29
CA VAL A 68 5.02 -16.78 18.54
C VAL A 68 4.62 -15.46 17.91
N GLY A 69 5.29 -14.38 18.33
CA GLY A 69 5.15 -13.09 17.69
C GLY A 69 5.95 -13.07 16.40
N GLY A 70 5.27 -13.10 15.26
CA GLY A 70 5.87 -12.74 13.98
C GLY A 70 5.96 -11.22 13.87
N ALA A 71 7.10 -10.69 13.45
CA ALA A 71 7.11 -9.38 12.82
C ALA A 71 6.29 -9.53 11.55
N GLU A 72 5.04 -9.08 11.57
CA GLU A 72 4.18 -8.97 10.40
C GLU A 72 4.84 -8.01 9.39
N ASP A 73 5.80 -8.51 8.62
CA ASP A 73 6.21 -7.84 7.38
C ASP A 73 5.19 -8.09 6.25
N ARG A 74 4.09 -8.76 6.60
CA ARG A 74 2.91 -8.96 5.76
C ARG A 74 2.22 -7.64 5.44
N GLY A 75 2.13 -6.73 6.41
CA GLY A 75 1.62 -5.37 6.20
C GLY A 75 2.55 -4.52 5.33
N SER A 76 3.86 -4.67 5.49
CA SER A 76 4.84 -3.90 4.71
C SER A 76 4.74 -4.19 3.22
N MET A 77 4.62 -5.46 2.81
CA MET A 77 4.49 -5.80 1.38
C MET A 77 3.18 -5.28 0.76
N GLU A 78 2.07 -5.33 1.50
CA GLU A 78 0.79 -4.80 1.03
C GLU A 78 0.86 -3.27 0.86
N ILE A 79 1.47 -2.57 1.81
CA ILE A 79 1.68 -1.11 1.73
C ILE A 79 2.59 -0.77 0.54
N VAL A 80 3.68 -1.51 0.33
CA VAL A 80 4.59 -1.30 -0.81
C VAL A 80 3.85 -1.48 -2.15
N ILE A 81 2.98 -2.49 -2.27
CA ILE A 81 2.17 -2.72 -3.48
C ILE A 81 1.16 -1.57 -3.70
N LEU A 82 0.47 -1.10 -2.65
CA LEU A 82 -0.48 0.01 -2.75
C LEU A 82 0.20 1.31 -3.16
N VAL A 83 1.36 1.63 -2.58
CA VAL A 83 2.14 2.82 -2.96
C VAL A 83 2.62 2.71 -4.40
N GLY A 84 3.17 1.56 -4.81
CA GLY A 84 3.65 1.34 -6.16
C GLY A 84 2.55 1.51 -7.22
N THR A 85 1.39 0.89 -7.00
CA THR A 85 0.24 1.00 -7.91
C THR A 85 -0.32 2.43 -7.98
N GLY A 86 -0.34 3.16 -6.86
CA GLY A 86 -0.74 4.57 -6.81
C GLY A 86 0.17 5.47 -7.66
N VAL A 87 1.49 5.32 -7.53
CA VAL A 87 2.47 6.09 -8.32
C VAL A 87 2.32 5.81 -9.82
N ILE A 88 2.16 4.54 -10.19
CA ILE A 88 1.97 4.12 -11.58
C ILE A 88 0.67 4.71 -12.15
N ALA A 89 -0.43 4.64 -11.40
CA ALA A 89 -1.73 5.18 -11.83
C ALA A 89 -1.68 6.69 -12.06
N VAL A 90 -1.05 7.45 -11.14
CA VAL A 90 -0.88 8.90 -11.27
C VAL A 90 -0.03 9.24 -12.49
N PHE A 91 1.05 8.49 -12.73
CA PHE A 91 1.90 8.68 -13.90
C PHE A 91 1.11 8.51 -15.21
N PHE A 92 0.33 7.44 -15.34
CA PHE A 92 -0.52 7.24 -16.52
C PHE A 92 -1.59 8.32 -16.66
N TRP A 93 -2.20 8.77 -15.56
CA TRP A 93 -3.20 9.83 -15.59
C TRP A 93 -2.60 11.16 -16.07
N VAL A 94 -1.40 11.52 -15.60
CA VAL A 94 -0.66 12.70 -16.07
C VAL A 94 -0.28 12.56 -17.54
N LEU A 95 0.20 11.39 -17.98
CA LEU A 95 0.48 11.16 -19.41
C LEU A 95 -0.76 11.32 -20.27
N LEU A 96 -1.91 10.79 -19.85
CA LEU A 96 -3.18 10.97 -20.56
C LEU A 96 -3.59 12.45 -20.63
N LEU A 97 -3.44 13.20 -19.54
CA LEU A 97 -3.68 14.64 -19.54
C LEU A 97 -2.70 15.38 -20.45
N LEU A 98 -1.41 15.03 -20.45
CA LEU A 98 -0.43 15.63 -21.35
C LEU A 98 -0.74 15.31 -22.80
N ILE A 99 -1.06 14.06 -23.14
CA ILE A 99 -1.45 13.67 -24.50
C ILE A 99 -2.68 14.46 -24.89
N PHE A 100 -3.74 14.48 -24.07
CA PHE A 100 -4.96 15.20 -24.39
C PHE A 100 -4.77 16.72 -24.47
N CYS A 101 -3.96 17.31 -23.59
CA CYS A 101 -3.62 18.73 -23.62
C CYS A 101 -2.72 19.09 -24.81
N ASN A 102 -1.82 18.18 -25.23
CA ASN A 102 -1.02 18.35 -26.44
C ASN A 102 -1.85 18.14 -27.71
N MET A 103 -2.83 17.22 -27.69
CA MET A 103 -3.80 17.02 -28.77
C MET A 103 -4.83 18.17 -28.82
N ARG A 104 -5.08 18.85 -27.70
CA ARG A 104 -5.82 20.12 -27.58
C ARG A 104 -4.95 21.37 -27.76
N ARG A 105 -3.66 21.22 -28.07
CA ARG A 105 -2.86 22.29 -28.70
C ARG A 105 -2.77 22.10 -30.22
N PRO A 106 -3.85 22.30 -31.00
CA PRO A 106 -3.73 22.68 -32.39
C PRO A 106 -3.82 24.22 -32.54
N ALA A 107 -2.77 24.80 -33.13
CA ALA A 107 -2.83 25.95 -34.06
C ALA A 107 -3.56 27.25 -33.64
N HIS A 108 -3.14 27.95 -32.57
CA HIS A 108 -3.61 29.33 -32.33
C HIS A 108 -2.57 30.23 -31.64
N ALA A 109 -1.31 30.16 -32.07
CA ALA A 109 -0.31 31.19 -31.75
C ALA A 109 0.15 32.00 -32.98
N ASP A 110 -0.53 31.88 -34.13
CA ASP A 110 -0.22 32.60 -35.38
C ASP A 110 -1.45 33.28 -36.03
N ILE A 111 -2.46 33.64 -35.22
CA ILE A 111 -3.59 34.47 -35.67
C ILE A 111 -3.71 35.68 -34.74
N LYS A 112 -2.69 36.55 -34.73
CA LYS A 112 -2.86 37.93 -34.23
C LYS A 112 -1.87 38.97 -34.72
N THR A 113 -0.95 38.60 -35.62
CA THR A 113 0.03 39.52 -36.22
C THR A 113 -0.21 39.80 -37.70
N GLY A 114 -1.30 39.29 -38.30
CA GLY A 114 -1.64 39.51 -39.72
C GLY A 114 -2.70 40.60 -39.99
N TYR A 115 -3.47 41.04 -38.99
CA TYR A 115 -4.56 42.02 -39.17
C TYR A 115 -4.15 43.47 -38.93
N LEU A 116 -2.88 43.72 -38.61
CA LEU A 116 -2.40 45.04 -38.17
C LEU A 116 -1.68 45.84 -39.26
N SER A 117 -1.86 45.48 -40.53
CA SER A 117 -1.32 46.27 -41.64
C SER A 117 -2.23 46.22 -42.87
N ILE A 118 -3.27 47.07 -42.89
CA ILE A 118 -3.80 47.56 -44.16
C ILE A 118 -3.78 49.08 -44.10
N ILE A 119 -2.90 49.61 -44.92
CA ILE A 119 -2.66 51.01 -45.22
C ILE A 119 -3.92 51.56 -45.90
N MET A 120 -4.48 52.66 -45.40
CA MET A 120 -5.54 53.39 -46.12
C MET A 120 -4.88 54.27 -47.18
N ASP A 121 -5.28 54.08 -48.44
CA ASP A 121 -4.87 54.86 -49.62
C ASP A 121 -6.16 55.19 -50.43
N PRO A 122 -6.23 56.25 -51.25
CA PRO A 122 -7.15 57.37 -51.02
C PRO A 122 -8.05 57.60 -52.25
N GLY A 123 -9.35 57.36 -52.16
CA GLY A 123 -10.19 57.64 -53.33
C GLY A 123 -11.66 57.21 -53.31
N GLU A 124 -12.14 56.52 -52.28
CA GLU A 124 -13.54 56.10 -52.26
C GLU A 124 -14.41 57.08 -51.47
N VAL A 125 -15.02 58.01 -52.21
CA VAL A 125 -16.04 58.96 -51.76
C VAL A 125 -17.41 58.25 -51.78
N PRO A 126 -18.22 58.28 -50.70
CA PRO A 126 -19.55 57.69 -50.72
C PRO A 126 -20.54 58.57 -51.50
N LEU A 127 -21.35 57.92 -52.35
CA LEU A 127 -22.37 58.50 -53.24
C LEU A 127 -23.33 59.44 -52.50
N GLU A 128 -23.20 60.74 -52.79
CA GLU A 128 -24.19 61.76 -52.48
C GLU A 128 -25.00 62.00 -53.75
N GLU A 129 -26.29 61.65 -53.75
CA GLU A 129 -27.34 62.28 -54.55
C GLU A 129 -28.68 61.57 -54.34
N GLN A 130 -29.53 62.13 -53.47
CA GLN A 130 -30.96 62.36 -53.77
C GLN A 130 -31.66 63.04 -52.57
N CYS A 131 -31.67 64.38 -52.66
CA CYS A 131 -32.80 65.26 -52.43
C CYS A 131 -33.66 65.09 -51.15
N GLU A 132 -33.51 66.03 -50.22
CA GLU A 132 -34.70 66.73 -49.73
C GLU A 132 -34.38 68.22 -49.50
N TYR A 133 -34.87 69.02 -50.44
CA TYR A 133 -34.89 70.47 -50.49
C TYR A 133 -35.98 70.98 -49.54
N LEU A 134 -35.71 71.99 -48.71
CA LEU A 134 -36.61 73.01 -48.09
C LEU A 134 -35.83 73.68 -46.94
N SER A 135 -35.89 74.99 -46.64
CA SER A 135 -36.58 76.15 -47.20
C SER A 135 -35.80 77.42 -46.78
N TYR A 136 -35.83 78.44 -47.64
CA TYR A 136 -35.06 79.69 -47.58
C TYR A 136 -35.47 80.63 -46.43
N ASP A 137 -34.48 81.34 -45.87
CA ASP A 137 -34.62 82.29 -44.77
C ASP A 137 -35.21 83.63 -45.24
N ALA A 138 -36.16 84.18 -44.48
CA ALA A 138 -36.71 85.52 -44.69
C ALA A 138 -36.73 86.30 -43.36
N SER A 139 -36.04 87.45 -43.39
CA SER A 139 -36.14 88.61 -42.48
C SER A 139 -35.68 88.45 -41.02
N GLN A 140 -34.54 89.05 -40.65
CA GLN A 140 -34.47 90.43 -40.13
C GLN A 140 -33.04 90.97 -40.18
#